data_AF-A0A9E0ZLR8-F1
#
_entry.id   AF-A0A9E0ZLR8-F1
#
_cell.length_a   1.000
_cell.length_b   1.000
_cell.length_c   1.000
_cell.angle_alpha   90.00
_cell.angle_beta   90.00
_cell.angle_gamma   90.00
#
_symmetry.space_group_name_H-M   'P 1'
#
loop_
_entity.id
_entity.type
_entity.pdbx_description
1 polymer ?
#
loop_
_entity_poly.entity_id
_entity_poly.type
_entity_poly.pdbx_seq_one_letter_code
_entity_poly.pdbx_strand_id
1 'polypeptide(L)'
;GIANELMARGKQVKFAVSSAILKEIKDTWHEGSDYTESRLIDQLCLTEVLIVDDFGAEKISDWVNEKFYQILNERYARRKVTIFTSNEKLCESKYDERIISRLKENCYEVDFPEESVRELLAEQKKAEILKSLRA
;
A
#
# COMPACT_ATOMS: atom_id res chain seq x y z
N GLY A 1 -4.12 -12.56 -8.60
CA GLY A 1 -4.35 -11.36 -7.79
C GLY A 1 -4.74 -10.20 -8.70
N ILE A 2 -5.46 -9.21 -8.18
CA ILE A 2 -6.02 -8.10 -8.97
C ILE A 2 -4.97 -7.34 -9.80
N ALA A 3 -3.76 -7.15 -9.25
CA ALA A 3 -2.64 -6.55 -9.96
C ALA A 3 -2.29 -7.29 -11.26
N ASN A 4 -2.13 -8.62 -11.18
CA ASN A 4 -1.77 -9.46 -12.34
C ASN A 4 -2.84 -9.43 -13.42
N GLU A 5 -4.12 -9.46 -13.02
CA GLU A 5 -5.25 -9.38 -13.94
C GLU A 5 -5.30 -8.02 -14.66
N LEU A 6 -5.09 -6.92 -13.93
CA LEU A 6 -5.04 -5.59 -14.52
C LEU A 6 -3.86 -5.43 -15.48
N MET A 7 -2.68 -5.97 -15.14
CA MET A 7 -1.53 -5.99 -16.03
C MET A 7 -1.80 -6.82 -17.29
N ALA A 8 -2.45 -7.99 -17.17
CA ALA A 8 -2.85 -8.82 -18.31
C ALA A 8 -3.81 -8.09 -19.27
N ARG A 9 -4.59 -7.13 -18.75
CA ARG A 9 -5.47 -6.24 -19.53
C ARG A 9 -4.75 -4.99 -20.06
N GLY A 10 -3.42 -4.94 -19.98
CA GLY A 10 -2.59 -3.85 -20.49
C GLY A 10 -2.61 -2.58 -19.65
N LYS A 11 -3.05 -2.65 -18.38
CA LYS A 11 -3.04 -1.49 -17.48
C LYS A 11 -1.67 -1.30 -16.84
N GLN A 12 -1.24 -0.05 -16.73
CA GLN A 12 -0.07 0.29 -15.93
C GLN A 12 -0.43 0.20 -14.44
N VAL A 13 0.13 -0.80 -13.76
CA VAL A 13 -0.06 -1.04 -12.33
C VAL A 13 1.26 -0.83 -11.59
N LYS A 14 1.23 -0.04 -10.52
CA LYS A 14 2.30 -0.02 -9.52
C LYS A 14 1.77 -0.64 -8.23
N PHE A 15 2.52 -1.58 -7.68
CA PHE A 15 2.27 -2.19 -6.38
C PHE A 15 3.47 -1.90 -5.48
N ALA A 16 3.22 -1.35 -4.29
CA ALA A 16 4.26 -1.11 -3.30
C ALA A 16 3.68 -1.12 -1.88
N VAL A 17 4.48 -1.54 -0.91
CA VAL A 17 4.15 -1.40 0.51
C VAL A 17 4.30 0.07 0.91
N SER A 18 3.40 0.59 1.76
CA SER A 18 3.39 1.98 2.23
C SER A 18 4.76 2.45 2.73
N SER A 19 5.39 1.64 3.59
CA SER A 19 6.72 1.90 4.14
C SER A 19 7.84 1.89 3.07
N ALA A 20 7.71 1.08 2.03
CA ALA A 20 8.66 1.04 0.92
C ALA A 20 8.58 2.32 0.07
N ILE A 21 7.36 2.83 -0.19
CA ILE A 21 7.18 4.13 -0.85
C ILE A 21 7.91 5.23 -0.09
N LEU A 22 7.68 5.30 1.23
CA LEU A 22 8.34 6.31 2.08
C LEU A 22 9.86 6.15 2.09
N LYS A 23 10.36 4.90 2.11
CA LYS A 23 11.79 4.62 2.04
C LYS A 23 12.37 5.08 0.71
N GLU A 24 11.75 4.74 -0.41
CA GLU A 24 12.20 5.15 -1.75
C GLU A 24 12.23 6.68 -1.90
N ILE A 25 11.25 7.39 -1.31
CA ILE A 25 11.27 8.86 -1.27
C ILE A 25 12.50 9.35 -0.50
N LYS A 26 12.77 8.82 0.69
CA LYS A 26 13.96 9.21 1.47
C LYS A 26 15.27 8.89 0.74
N ASP A 27 15.32 7.76 0.03
CA ASP A 27 16.50 7.34 -0.70
C ASP A 27 16.87 8.33 -1.83
N THR A 28 15.92 9.14 -2.32
CA THR A 28 16.17 10.20 -3.31
C THR A 28 17.00 11.38 -2.77
N TRP A 29 17.14 11.50 -1.44
CA TRP A 29 17.87 12.60 -0.82
C TRP A 29 19.35 12.31 -0.61
N HIS A 30 19.80 11.07 -0.87
CA HIS A 30 21.20 10.70 -0.77
C HIS A 30 22.03 11.28 -1.92
N GLU A 31 23.24 11.74 -1.62
CA GLU A 31 24.18 12.18 -2.65
C GLU A 31 24.49 11.04 -3.61
N GLY A 32 24.37 11.31 -4.92
CA GLY A 32 24.55 10.31 -5.97
C GLY A 32 23.30 9.50 -6.32
N SER A 33 22.10 9.90 -5.87
CA SER A 33 20.86 9.26 -6.32
C SER A 33 20.60 9.47 -7.82
N ASP A 34 20.28 8.39 -8.53
CA ASP A 34 19.96 8.40 -9.96
C ASP A 34 18.57 8.99 -10.29
N TYR A 35 17.75 9.27 -9.26
CA TYR A 35 16.38 9.74 -9.44
C TYR A 35 15.96 10.72 -8.34
N THR A 36 15.09 11.67 -8.71
CA THR A 36 14.62 12.72 -7.80
C THR A 36 13.31 12.32 -7.13
N GLU A 37 13.05 12.91 -5.95
CA GLU A 37 11.76 12.82 -5.27
C GLU A 37 10.59 13.15 -6.22
N SER A 38 10.69 14.28 -6.93
CA SER A 38 9.64 14.72 -7.87
C SER A 38 9.33 13.65 -8.91
N ARG A 39 10.35 13.01 -9.48
CA ARG A 39 10.16 11.96 -10.49
C ARG A 39 9.48 10.73 -9.89
N LEU A 40 9.83 10.34 -8.67
CA LEU A 40 9.19 9.22 -7.98
C LEU A 40 7.72 9.53 -7.68
N ILE A 41 7.44 10.71 -7.14
CA ILE A 41 6.07 11.16 -6.86
C ILE A 41 5.25 11.22 -8.16
N ASP A 42 5.79 11.78 -9.24
CA ASP A 42 5.11 11.83 -10.54
C ASP A 42 4.75 10.42 -11.04
N GLN A 43 5.65 9.46 -10.90
CA GLN A 43 5.36 8.07 -11.27
C GLN A 43 4.22 7.46 -10.45
N LEU A 44 4.18 7.74 -9.14
CA LEU A 44 3.11 7.29 -8.25
C LEU A 44 1.78 8.00 -8.58
N CYS A 45 1.82 9.26 -8.98
CA CYS A 45 0.63 10.05 -9.32
C CYS A 45 0.06 9.72 -10.71
N LEU A 46 0.92 9.41 -11.70
CA LEU A 46 0.51 9.26 -13.10
C LEU A 46 0.09 7.83 -13.48
N THR A 47 0.57 6.81 -12.77
CA THR A 47 0.21 5.40 -13.02
C THR A 47 -1.30 5.20 -13.02
N GLU A 48 -1.81 4.39 -13.95
CA GLU A 48 -3.26 4.13 -14.08
C GLU A 48 -3.84 3.54 -12.80
N VAL A 49 -3.17 2.53 -12.24
CA VAL A 49 -3.53 1.90 -10.97
C VAL A 49 -2.33 1.92 -10.04
N LEU A 50 -2.56 2.40 -8.81
CA LEU A 50 -1.61 2.32 -7.71
C LEU A 50 -2.22 1.43 -6.62
N ILE A 51 -1.47 0.45 -6.17
CA ILE A 51 -1.83 -0.42 -5.06
C ILE A 51 -0.83 -0.15 -3.94
N VAL A 52 -1.32 0.35 -2.82
CA VAL A 52 -0.55 0.64 -1.62
C VAL A 52 -0.89 -0.41 -0.57
N ASP A 53 0.06 -1.29 -0.31
CA ASP A 53 -0.09 -2.39 0.63
C ASP A 53 0.33 -1.95 2.05
N ASP A 54 -0.31 -2.50 3.07
CA ASP A 54 0.03 -2.28 4.49
C ASP A 54 0.00 -0.79 4.91
N PHE A 55 -1.00 -0.07 4.41
CA PHE A 55 -1.20 1.35 4.68
C PHE A 55 -1.56 1.58 6.15
N GLY A 56 -0.84 2.47 6.83
CA GLY A 56 -1.04 2.77 8.26
C GLY A 56 -0.18 1.95 9.22
N ALA A 57 0.58 0.96 8.73
CA ALA A 57 1.51 0.18 9.56
C ALA A 57 2.75 1.00 10.01
N GLU A 58 3.06 2.09 9.32
CA GLU A 58 4.17 2.97 9.64
C GLU A 58 3.90 3.93 10.82
N LYS A 59 4.98 4.49 11.39
CA LYS A 59 4.85 5.64 12.29
C LYS A 59 4.46 6.88 11.50
N ILE A 60 3.20 7.27 11.61
CA ILE A 60 2.65 8.45 10.95
C ILE A 60 3.23 9.73 11.58
N SER A 61 4.14 10.38 10.87
CA SER A 61 4.67 11.71 11.18
C SER A 61 4.08 12.78 10.25
N ASP A 62 4.30 14.06 10.55
CA ASP A 62 3.84 15.16 9.70
C ASP A 62 4.35 15.02 8.26
N TRP A 63 5.60 14.59 8.09
CA TRP A 63 6.16 14.31 6.77
C TRP A 63 5.45 13.15 6.06
N VAL A 64 5.09 12.07 6.78
CA VAL A 64 4.32 10.96 6.19
C VAL A 64 2.94 11.44 5.73
N ASN A 65 2.26 12.24 6.56
CA ASN A 65 0.98 12.86 6.19
C ASN A 65 1.13 13.73 4.95
N GLU A 66 2.15 14.60 4.90
CA GLU A 66 2.38 15.49 3.76
C GLU A 66 2.55 14.70 2.46
N LYS A 67 3.40 13.65 2.45
CA LYS A 67 3.67 12.87 1.24
C LYS A 67 2.47 12.07 0.78
N PHE A 68 1.76 11.40 1.68
CA PHE A 68 0.55 10.69 1.28
C PHE A 68 -0.55 11.64 0.85
N TYR A 69 -0.75 12.76 1.55
CA TYR A 69 -1.72 13.77 1.13
C TYR A 69 -1.42 14.28 -0.29
N GLN A 70 -0.16 14.58 -0.61
CA GLN A 70 0.26 14.99 -1.95
C GLN A 70 -0.10 13.93 -3.00
N ILE A 71 0.27 12.66 -2.76
CA ILE A 71 0.00 11.55 -3.70
C ILE A 71 -1.51 11.35 -3.88
N LEU A 72 -2.27 11.27 -2.79
CA LEU A 72 -3.71 11.04 -2.83
C LEU A 72 -4.46 12.19 -3.52
N ASN A 73 -4.09 13.44 -3.20
CA ASN A 73 -4.75 14.60 -3.77
C ASN A 73 -4.51 14.73 -5.28
N GLU A 74 -3.28 14.49 -5.75
CA GLU A 74 -2.98 14.49 -7.18
C GLU A 74 -3.70 13.37 -7.92
N ARG A 75 -3.73 12.16 -7.35
CA ARG A 75 -4.44 11.01 -7.94
C ARG A 75 -5.94 11.25 -7.98
N TYR A 76 -6.51 11.86 -6.94
CA TYR A 76 -7.90 12.28 -6.90
C TYR A 76 -8.21 13.29 -8.01
N ALA A 77 -7.43 14.38 -8.11
CA ALA A 77 -7.62 15.41 -9.12
C ALA A 77 -7.58 14.85 -10.55
N ARG A 78 -6.75 13.82 -10.77
CA ARG A 78 -6.56 13.14 -12.06
C ARG A 78 -7.47 11.92 -12.26
N ARG A 79 -8.35 11.62 -11.31
CA ARG A 79 -9.26 10.45 -11.32
C ARG A 79 -8.51 9.12 -11.54
N LYS A 80 -7.36 8.94 -10.89
CA LYS A 80 -6.56 7.72 -10.96
C LYS A 80 -6.98 6.72 -9.89
N VAL A 81 -7.04 5.44 -10.27
CA VAL A 81 -7.54 4.38 -9.38
C VAL A 81 -6.48 4.04 -8.34
N THR A 82 -6.84 4.07 -7.05
CA THR A 82 -5.93 3.70 -5.97
C THR A 82 -6.57 2.64 -5.10
N ILE A 83 -5.84 1.58 -4.79
CA ILE A 83 -6.26 0.48 -3.93
C ILE A 83 -5.36 0.50 -2.70
N PHE A 84 -5.96 0.40 -1.52
CA PHE A 84 -5.24 0.29 -0.25
C PHE A 84 -5.53 -1.06 0.37
N THR A 85 -4.54 -1.63 1.04
CA THR A 85 -4.75 -2.67 2.06
C THR A 85 -4.28 -2.12 3.40
N SER A 86 -4.94 -2.51 4.47
CA SER A 86 -4.63 -2.07 5.83
C SER A 86 -4.98 -3.18 6.79
N ASN A 87 -4.21 -3.30 7.88
CA ASN A 87 -4.56 -4.15 9.02
C ASN A 87 -5.37 -3.39 10.08
N GLU A 88 -5.47 -2.07 9.97
CA GLU A 88 -6.26 -1.21 10.86
C GLU A 88 -7.49 -0.67 10.12
N LYS A 89 -8.60 -0.51 10.85
CA LYS A 89 -9.81 0.11 10.30
C LYS A 89 -9.56 1.57 9.97
N LEU A 90 -10.20 2.09 8.93
CA LEU A 90 -10.03 3.49 8.55
C LEU A 90 -10.44 4.48 9.66
N CYS A 91 -11.37 4.08 10.54
CA CYS A 91 -11.78 4.87 11.70
C CYS A 91 -10.74 4.93 12.84
N GLU A 92 -9.82 3.99 12.90
CA GLU A 92 -8.77 3.87 13.94
C GLU A 92 -7.42 4.44 13.46
N SER A 93 -7.33 4.74 12.16
CA SER A 93 -6.21 5.37 11.50
C SER A 93 -5.74 6.64 12.21
N LYS A 94 -4.41 6.80 12.32
CA LYS A 94 -3.75 7.99 12.89
C LYS A 94 -3.34 9.02 11.84
N TYR A 95 -3.74 8.84 10.57
CA TYR A 95 -3.53 9.84 9.53
C TYR A 95 -4.35 11.10 9.81
N ASP A 96 -3.95 12.22 9.22
CA ASP A 96 -4.71 13.45 9.36
C ASP A 96 -6.14 13.33 8.78
N GLU A 97 -7.02 14.22 9.23
CA GLU A 97 -8.43 14.24 8.78
C GLU A 97 -8.56 14.41 7.26
N ARG A 98 -7.58 15.03 6.61
CA ARG A 98 -7.61 15.30 5.17
C ARG A 98 -7.41 14.03 4.37
N ILE A 99 -6.45 13.19 4.76
CA ILE A 99 -6.22 11.86 4.20
C ILE A 99 -7.45 10.99 4.45
N ILE A 100 -7.94 10.94 5.70
CA ILE A 100 -9.11 10.13 6.06
C ILE A 100 -10.34 10.56 5.24
N SER A 101 -10.58 11.86 5.09
CA SER A 101 -11.67 12.40 4.27
C SER A 101 -11.55 11.97 2.81
N ARG A 102 -10.35 12.04 2.21
CA ARG A 102 -10.11 11.62 0.83
C ARG A 102 -10.30 10.12 0.63
N LEU A 103 -9.88 9.30 1.59
CA LEU A 103 -10.10 7.86 1.56
C LEU A 103 -11.59 7.54 1.66
N LYS A 104 -12.33 8.15 2.59
CA LYS A 104 -13.79 7.95 2.70
C LYS A 104 -14.58 8.37 1.47
N GLU A 105 -14.13 9.43 0.78
CA GLU A 105 -14.80 9.91 -0.44
C GLU A 105 -14.54 9.02 -1.66
N ASN A 106 -13.35 8.40 -1.76
CA ASN A 106 -12.89 7.75 -2.99
C ASN A 106 -12.69 6.23 -2.88
N CYS A 107 -12.72 5.68 -1.68
CA CYS A 107 -12.54 4.25 -1.45
C CYS A 107 -13.86 3.63 -1.02
N TYR A 108 -14.11 2.43 -1.53
CA TYR A 108 -15.12 1.54 -1.00
C TYR A 108 -14.43 0.59 -0.03
N GLU A 109 -14.72 0.72 1.27
CA GLU A 109 -14.14 -0.12 2.32
C GLU A 109 -14.74 -1.53 2.22
N VAL A 110 -13.87 -2.54 2.17
CA VAL A 110 -14.25 -3.96 2.11
C VAL A 110 -13.57 -4.66 3.26
N ASP A 111 -14.36 -5.06 4.25
CA ASP A 111 -13.87 -5.84 5.38
C ASP A 111 -13.54 -7.26 4.93
N PHE A 112 -12.32 -7.71 5.24
CA PHE A 112 -11.91 -9.10 5.07
C PHE A 112 -12.23 -9.89 6.34
N PRO A 113 -12.52 -11.21 6.24
CA PRO A 113 -12.78 -12.04 7.41
C PRO A 113 -11.59 -12.07 8.38
N GLU A 114 -11.87 -12.16 9.67
CA GLU A 114 -10.88 -12.16 10.75
C GLU A 114 -9.97 -13.41 10.77
N GLU A 115 -10.31 -14.44 9.98
CA GLU A 115 -9.53 -15.66 9.92
C GLU A 115 -8.20 -15.44 9.17
N SER A 116 -7.11 -15.53 9.91
CA SER A 116 -5.76 -15.46 9.35
C SER A 116 -5.47 -16.71 8.51
N VAL A 117 -5.58 -16.57 7.18
CA VAL A 117 -5.12 -17.59 6.23
C VAL A 117 -3.66 -17.97 6.48
N ARG A 118 -2.85 -17.02 6.96
CA ARG A 118 -1.43 -17.26 7.31
C ARG A 118 -1.31 -18.24 8.48
N GLU A 119 -2.16 -18.13 9.49
CA GLU A 119 -2.16 -19.05 10.64
C GLU A 119 -2.59 -20.46 10.23
N LEU A 120 -3.68 -20.57 9.46
CA LEU A 120 -4.14 -21.86 8.92
C LEU A 120 -3.04 -22.58 8.14
N LEU A 121 -2.35 -21.85 7.24
CA LEU A 121 -1.24 -22.41 6.47
C LEU A 121 -0.03 -22.78 7.34
N ALA A 122 0.25 -22.00 8.39
CA ALA A 122 1.34 -22.28 9.31
C ALA A 122 1.07 -23.54 10.15
N GLU A 123 -0.16 -23.73 10.61
CA GLU A 123 -0.60 -24.94 11.32
C GLU A 123 -0.50 -26.18 10.43
N GLN A 124 -0.96 -26.07 9.17
CA GLN A 124 -0.83 -27.15 8.18
C GLN A 124 0.63 -27.55 7.96
N LYS A 125 1.51 -26.57 7.71
CA LYS A 125 2.96 -26.82 7.55
C LYS A 125 3.57 -27.46 8.78
N LYS A 126 3.20 -27.00 9.98
CA LYS A 126 3.68 -27.56 11.25
C LYS A 126 3.24 -29.02 11.42
N ALA A 127 1.99 -29.33 11.07
CA ALA A 127 1.47 -30.70 11.12
C ALA A 127 2.20 -31.63 10.13
N GLU A 128 2.50 -31.16 8.92
CA GLU A 128 3.29 -31.91 7.94
C GLU A 128 4.71 -32.19 8.43
N ILE A 129 5.40 -31.19 8.98
CA ILE A 129 6.74 -31.35 9.56
C ILE A 129 6.73 -32.36 10.72
N LEU A 130 5.73 -32.30 11.60
CA LEU A 130 5.60 -33.27 12.70
C LEU A 130 5.36 -34.70 12.19
N LYS A 131 4.66 -34.85 11.07
CA LYS A 131 4.41 -36.15 10.44
C LYS A 131 5.67 -36.72 9.79
N SER A 132 6.51 -35.88 9.17
CA SER A 132 7.77 -36.32 8.56
C SER A 132 8.85 -36.66 9.58
N LEU A 133 8.83 -36.07 10.78
CA LEU A 133 9.75 -36.40 11.87
C LEU A 133 9.43 -37.71 12.61
N ARG A 134 8.23 -38.26 12.39
CA ARG A 134 7.76 -39.53 13.00
C ARG A 134 7.89 -40.73 12.05
N ALA A 135 8.38 -40.52 10.83
CA ALA A 135 8.66 -41.54 9.82
C ALA A 135 10.16 -41.87 9.81
#